data_AF-A0A510JN15-F1
#
_entry.id   AF-A0A510JN15-F1
#
_cell.length_a   1.000
_cell.length_b   1.000
_cell.length_c   1.000
_cell.angle_alpha   90.00
_cell.angle_beta   90.00
_cell.angle_gamma   90.00
#
_symmetry.space_group_name_H-M   'P 1'
#
loop_
_entity.id
_entity.type
_entity.pdbx_description
1 polymer ?
#
loop_
_entity_poly.entity_id
_entity_poly.type
_entity_poly.pdbx_seq_one_letter_code
_entity_poly.pdbx_strand_id
1 'polypeptide(L)'
;MNNSEVFKVIAISALVTVSLRLLPLFVKIPKNPIMNKFFEALPYSVLVLMVFPDIFTSGGTSLYDIVKILIGMVAVTFLSLKKFGLGIIVSVSLVIIFLFDLLKIYL
;
A
#
# COMPACT_ATOMS: atom_id res chain seq x y z
N MET A 1 25.96 12.49 10.75
CA MET A 1 24.85 12.15 11.66
C MET A 1 25.48 11.80 13.00
N ASN A 2 25.13 12.50 14.08
CA ASN A 2 25.77 12.29 15.38
C ASN A 2 25.18 11.04 16.05
N ASN A 3 25.99 10.19 16.69
CA ASN A 3 25.51 8.91 17.26
C ASN A 3 24.40 9.10 18.31
N SER A 4 24.37 10.24 18.98
CA SER A 4 23.33 10.62 19.94
C SER A 4 21.95 10.82 19.30
N GLU A 5 21.90 11.35 18.08
CA GLU A 5 20.65 11.59 17.34
C GLU A 5 20.03 10.26 16.89
N VAL A 6 20.87 9.33 16.43
CA VAL A 6 20.45 7.98 16.02
C VAL A 6 19.85 7.23 17.21
N PHE A 7 20.49 7.30 18.39
CA PHE A 7 19.96 6.69 19.61
C PHE A 7 18.61 7.29 20.04
N LYS A 8 18.43 8.61 19.92
CA LYS A 8 17.12 9.25 20.19
C LYS A 8 16.04 8.72 19.25
N VAL A 9 16.32 8.65 17.96
CA VAL A 9 15.35 8.17 16.96
C VAL A 9 14.96 6.72 17.24
N ILE A 10 15.92 5.85 17.55
CA ILE A 10 15.67 4.44 17.89
C ILE A 10 14.84 4.34 19.18
N ALA A 11 15.19 5.11 20.22
CA ALA A 11 14.46 5.07 21.48
C ALA A 11 13.01 5.53 21.30
N ILE A 12 12.77 6.63 20.57
CA ILE A 12 11.44 7.17 20.31
C ILE A 12 10.62 6.19 19.44
N SER A 13 11.22 5.64 18.37
CA SER A 13 10.51 4.71 17.49
C SER A 13 10.13 3.40 18.19
N ALA A 14 11.01 2.90 19.07
CA ALA A 14 10.73 1.73 19.90
C ALA A 14 9.60 2.02 20.89
N LEU A 15 9.61 3.18 21.55
CA LEU A 15 8.58 3.59 22.49
C LEU A 15 7.21 3.68 21.81
N VAL A 16 7.13 4.38 20.68
CA VAL A 16 5.89 4.51 19.89
C VAL A 16 5.38 3.14 19.43
N THR A 17 6.27 2.29 18.92
CA THR A 17 5.91 0.95 18.43
C THR A 17 5.35 0.08 19.54
N VAL A 18 6.01 0.05 20.70
CA VAL A 18 5.59 -0.74 21.87
C VAL A 18 4.28 -0.19 22.44
N SER A 19 4.14 1.13 22.56
CA SER A 19 2.90 1.77 23.04
C SER A 19 1.70 1.44 22.15
N LEU A 20 1.83 1.55 20.82
CA LEU A 20 0.76 1.19 19.89
C LEU A 20 0.40 -0.30 19.94
N ARG A 21 1.38 -1.17 20.13
CA ARG A 21 1.20 -2.63 20.22
C ARG A 21 0.54 -3.07 21.52
N LEU A 22 0.81 -2.36 22.61
CA LEU A 22 0.22 -2.62 23.93
C LEU A 22 -1.13 -1.92 24.13
N LEU A 23 -1.43 -0.87 23.35
CA LEU A 23 -2.71 -0.14 23.36
C LEU A 23 -3.96 -1.06 23.34
N PRO A 24 -4.04 -2.11 22.50
CA PRO A 24 -5.17 -3.04 22.51
C PRO A 24 -5.29 -3.91 23.79
N LEU A 25 -4.24 -4.03 24.61
CA LEU A 25 -4.31 -4.73 25.90
C LEU A 25 -4.94 -3.88 27.00
N PHE A 26 -4.79 -2.55 26.91
CA PHE A 26 -5.31 -1.60 27.90
C PHE A 26 -6.70 -1.07 27.56
N VAL A 27 -7.05 -1.02 26.27
CA VAL A 27 -8.36 -0.58 25.81
C VAL A 27 -9.21 -1.80 25.48
N LYS A 28 -10.09 -2.22 26.40
CA LYS A 28 -11.18 -3.15 26.07
C LYS A 28 -12.01 -2.53 24.95
N ILE A 29 -11.88 -3.08 23.75
CA ILE A 29 -12.60 -2.61 22.56
C ILE A 29 -14.11 -2.60 22.89
N PRO A 30 -14.75 -1.42 22.95
CA PRO A 30 -16.19 -1.37 23.14
C PRO A 30 -16.84 -2.11 21.97
N LYS A 31 -17.80 -3.00 22.25
CA LYS A 31 -18.57 -3.73 21.22
C LYS A 31 -19.55 -2.79 20.49
N ASN A 32 -19.03 -1.74 19.89
CA ASN A 32 -19.75 -0.85 18.99
C ASN A 32 -19.42 -1.30 17.54
N PRO A 33 -20.42 -1.53 16.67
CA PRO A 33 -20.19 -1.88 15.27
C PRO A 33 -19.19 -0.97 14.55
N ILE A 34 -19.16 0.32 14.87
CA ILE A 34 -18.23 1.29 14.26
C ILE A 34 -16.78 0.99 14.66
N MET A 35 -16.55 0.72 15.95
CA MET A 35 -15.22 0.46 16.48
C MET A 35 -14.66 -0.86 15.94
N ASN A 36 -15.52 -1.88 15.82
CA ASN A 36 -15.14 -3.17 15.25
C ASN A 36 -14.77 -3.04 13.77
N LYS A 37 -15.52 -2.24 13.00
CA LYS A 37 -15.17 -1.94 11.60
C LYS A 37 -13.89 -1.13 11.45
N PHE A 38 -13.60 -0.23 12.38
CA PHE A 38 -12.34 0.51 12.40
C PHE A 38 -11.14 -0.41 12.66
N PHE A 39 -11.22 -1.27 13.68
CA PHE A 39 -10.16 -2.24 13.96
C PHE A 39 -10.01 -3.30 12.87
N GLU A 40 -11.09 -3.68 12.20
CA GLU A 40 -11.06 -4.58 11.03
C GLU A 40 -10.41 -3.89 9.82
N ALA A 41 -10.65 -2.59 9.61
CA ALA A 41 -10.07 -1.81 8.50
C ALA A 41 -8.60 -1.43 8.73
N LEU A 42 -8.16 -1.25 9.97
CA LEU A 42 -6.82 -0.79 10.33
C LEU A 42 -5.68 -1.58 9.63
N PRO A 43 -5.64 -2.93 9.70
CA PRO A 43 -4.60 -3.70 9.03
C PRO A 43 -4.56 -3.48 7.52
N TYR A 44 -5.73 -3.40 6.87
CA TYR A 44 -5.83 -3.17 5.43
C TYR A 44 -5.38 -1.76 5.06
N SER A 45 -5.74 -0.74 5.86
CA SER A 45 -5.32 0.64 5.62
C SER A 45 -3.80 0.81 5.76
N VAL A 46 -3.18 0.17 6.75
CA VAL A 46 -1.72 0.19 6.92
C VAL A 46 -1.02 -0.51 5.76
N LEU A 47 -1.54 -1.65 5.31
CA LEU A 47 -0.98 -2.37 4.17
C LEU A 47 -1.06 -1.53 2.88
N VAL A 48 -2.18 -0.85 2.65
CA VAL A 48 -2.32 0.09 1.52
C VAL A 48 -1.33 1.24 1.64
N LEU A 49 -1.18 1.84 2.82
CA LEU A 49 -0.21 2.94 3.03
C LEU A 49 1.24 2.52 2.78
N MET A 50 1.59 1.27 3.07
CA MET A 50 2.93 0.73 2.79
C MET A 50 3.14 0.44 1.30
N VAL A 51 2.17 -0.20 0.64
CA VAL A 51 2.34 -0.69 -0.73
C VAL A 51 2.06 0.40 -1.78
N PHE A 52 1.12 1.30 -1.51
CA PHE A 52 0.71 2.33 -2.46
C PHE A 52 1.84 3.23 -2.98
N PRO A 53 2.72 3.80 -2.14
CA PRO A 53 3.84 4.60 -2.64
C PRO A 53 4.81 3.77 -3.50
N ASP A 54 5.04 2.51 -3.15
CA ASP A 54 5.94 1.62 -3.88
C ASP A 54 5.46 1.32 -5.31
N ILE A 55 4.15 1.34 -5.53
CA ILE A 55 3.57 1.19 -6.88
C ILE A 55 4.01 2.34 -7.80
N PHE A 56 4.13 3.56 -7.27
CA PHE A 56 4.52 4.74 -8.06
C PHE A 56 6.03 4.87 -8.24
N THR A 57 6.84 4.40 -7.28
CA THR A 57 8.29 4.51 -7.34
C THR A 57 8.96 3.38 -8.12
N SER A 58 8.35 2.19 -8.16
CA SER A 58 8.89 1.01 -8.85
C SER A 58 8.93 1.13 -10.38
N GLY A 59 8.06 1.95 -10.98
CA GLY A 59 7.97 2.10 -12.44
C GLY A 59 8.95 3.11 -13.04
N GLY A 60 9.61 3.93 -12.23
CA GLY A 60 10.46 5.05 -12.68
C GLY A 60 9.79 6.41 -12.49
N THR A 61 10.59 7.49 -12.57
CA THR A 61 10.15 8.87 -12.32
C THR A 61 9.74 9.63 -13.59
N SER A 62 9.72 8.98 -14.75
CA SER A 62 9.32 9.66 -16.00
C SER A 62 7.81 9.82 -16.07
N LEU A 63 7.33 10.88 -16.73
CA LEU A 63 5.90 11.13 -16.95
C LEU A 63 5.19 9.92 -17.59
N TYR A 64 5.88 9.19 -18.49
CA TYR A 64 5.35 7.98 -19.11
C TYR A 64 5.07 6.86 -18.10
N ASP A 65 5.94 6.70 -17.10
CA ASP A 65 5.84 5.63 -16.11
C ASP A 65 4.65 5.87 -15.17
N ILE A 66 4.43 7.13 -14.77
CA ILE A 66 3.27 7.56 -13.97
C ILE A 66 1.96 7.28 -14.73
N VAL A 67 1.91 7.63 -16.02
CA VAL A 67 0.72 7.39 -16.86
C VAL A 67 0.44 5.90 -17.03
N LYS A 68 1.49 5.07 -17.23
CA LYS A 68 1.37 3.60 -17.28
C LYS A 68 0.74 3.03 -16.01
N ILE A 69 1.22 3.48 -14.85
CA ILE A 69 0.74 3.04 -13.54
C ILE A 69 -0.73 3.45 -13.33
N LEU A 70 -1.11 4.68 -13.69
CA LEU A 70 -2.50 5.14 -13.64
C LEU A 70 -3.43 4.29 -14.52
N ILE A 71 -3.01 3.96 -15.75
CA ILE A 71 -3.78 3.10 -16.65
C ILE A 71 -3.94 1.69 -16.06
N GLY A 72 -2.85 1.13 -15.50
CA GLY A 72 -2.89 -0.15 -14.79
C GLY A 72 -3.86 -0.12 -13.62
N MET A 73 -3.87 0.95 -12.83
CA MET A 73 -4.77 1.13 -11.69
C MET A 73 -6.23 1.19 -12.14
N VAL A 74 -6.55 1.95 -13.19
CA VAL A 74 -7.90 2.00 -13.77
C VAL A 74 -8.33 0.62 -14.27
N ALA A 75 -7.46 -0.12 -14.93
CA ALA A 75 -7.74 -1.48 -15.41
C ALA A 75 -8.06 -2.44 -14.26
N VAL A 76 -7.27 -2.41 -13.18
CA VAL A 76 -7.52 -3.21 -11.96
C VAL A 76 -8.87 -2.84 -11.35
N THR A 77 -9.15 -1.55 -11.17
CA THR A 77 -10.42 -1.09 -10.59
C THR A 77 -11.60 -1.52 -11.44
N PHE A 78 -11.53 -1.36 -12.76
CA PHE A 78 -12.60 -1.75 -13.67
C PHE A 78 -12.89 -3.26 -13.62
N LEU A 79 -11.86 -4.10 -13.67
CA LEU A 79 -12.01 -5.56 -13.55
C LEU A 79 -12.52 -5.98 -12.17
N SER A 80 -12.09 -5.29 -11.10
CA SER A 80 -12.54 -5.53 -9.73
C SER A 80 -14.01 -5.19 -9.55
N LEU A 81 -14.50 -4.10 -10.16
CA LEU A 81 -15.92 -3.73 -10.12
C LEU A 81 -16.80 -4.78 -10.81
N LYS A 82 -16.27 -5.44 -11.85
CA LYS A 82 -16.96 -6.52 -12.56
C LYS A 82 -16.92 -7.87 -11.81
N LYS A 83 -16.42 -7.88 -10.56
CA LYS A 83 -16.35 -9.05 -9.66
C LYS A 83 -15.59 -10.26 -10.24
N PHE A 84 -14.57 -10.02 -11.06
CA PHE A 84 -13.69 -11.10 -11.50
C PHE A 84 -12.82 -11.65 -10.35
N GLY A 85 -12.38 -12.90 -10.47
CA GLY A 85 -11.50 -13.53 -9.50
C GLY A 85 -10.13 -12.82 -9.45
N LEU A 86 -9.57 -12.68 -8.24
CA LEU A 86 -8.32 -11.95 -7.99
C LEU A 86 -7.17 -12.34 -8.95
N GLY A 87 -7.04 -13.64 -9.24
CA GLY A 87 -5.98 -14.15 -10.12
C GLY A 87 -6.09 -13.63 -11.56
N ILE A 88 -7.31 -13.46 -12.09
CA ILE A 88 -7.54 -12.91 -13.43
C ILE A 88 -7.23 -11.41 -13.45
N ILE A 89 -7.59 -10.69 -12.38
CA ILE A 89 -7.31 -9.26 -12.26
C ILE A 89 -5.80 -9.02 -12.29
N VAL A 90 -5.05 -9.75 -11.46
CA VAL A 90 -3.58 -9.61 -11.38
C VAL A 90 -2.91 -9.96 -12.71
N SER A 91 -3.31 -11.07 -13.35
CA SER A 91 -2.67 -11.51 -14.60
C SER A 91 -2.92 -10.54 -15.75
N VAL A 92 -4.16 -10.08 -15.94
CA VAL A 92 -4.51 -9.14 -17.01
C VAL A 92 -3.82 -7.78 -16.79
N SER A 93 -3.80 -7.28 -15.57
CA SER A 93 -3.14 -6.01 -15.25
C SER A 93 -1.62 -6.07 -15.45
N LEU A 94 -0.98 -7.19 -15.12
CA LEU A 94 0.45 -7.41 -15.42
C LEU A 94 0.72 -7.38 -16.93
N VAL A 95 -0.10 -8.07 -17.73
CA VAL A 95 0.05 -8.10 -19.19
C VAL A 95 -0.08 -6.70 -19.79
N ILE A 96 -1.03 -5.89 -19.32
CA ILE A 96 -1.22 -4.50 -19.79
C ILE A 96 0.01 -3.66 -19.47
N ILE A 97 0.49 -3.71 -18.22
CA ILE A 97 1.67 -2.93 -17.80
C ILE A 97 2.91 -3.37 -18.58
N PHE A 98 3.07 -4.67 -18.82
CA PHE A 98 4.17 -5.23 -19.60
C PHE A 98 4.14 -4.79 -21.07
N LEU A 99 2.95 -4.73 -21.69
CA LEU A 99 2.78 -4.23 -23.05
C LEU A 99 3.23 -2.76 -23.18
N PHE A 100 2.88 -1.92 -22.20
CA PHE A 100 3.32 -0.52 -22.17
C PHE A 100 4.84 -0.41 -22.01
N ASP A 101 5.46 -1.30 -21.23
CA ASP A 101 6.92 -1.31 -21.08
C ASP A 101 7.64 -1.71 -22.37
N LEU A 102 7.12 -2.70 -23.09
CA LEU A 102 7.61 -3.10 -24.40
C LEU A 102 7.48 -1.97 -25.44
N LEU A 103 6.36 -1.26 -25.43
CA LEU A 103 6.13 -0.11 -26.31
C LEU A 103 7.15 1.01 -26.08
N LYS A 104 7.55 1.25 -24.84
CA LYS A 104 8.60 2.23 -24.49
C LYS A 104 10.00 1.79 -24.96
N ILE A 105 10.29 0.50 -24.96
CA ILE A 105 11.58 -0.05 -25.42
C ILE A 105 11.71 0.03 -26.95
N TYR A 106 10.59 -0.08 -27.67
CA TYR A 106 10.57 -0.09 -29.14
C TYR A 106 10.45 1.31 -29.78
N LEU A 107 10.20 2.36 -28.98
CA LEU A 107 10.05 3.76 -29.42
C LEU A 107 11.29 4.57 -29.04
#